data_AF-A0A2W4NNF2-F1
#
_entry.id   AF-A0A2W4NNF2-F1
#
_cell.length_a   1.000
_cell.length_b   1.000
_cell.length_c   1.000
_cell.angle_alpha   90.00
_cell.angle_beta   90.00
_cell.angle_gamma   90.00
#
_symmetry.space_group_name_H-M   'P 1'
#
loop_
_entity.id
_entity.type
_entity.pdbx_description
1 polymer ?
#
loop_
_entity_poly.entity_id
_entity_poly.type
_entity_poly.pdbx_seq_one_letter_code
_entity_poly.pdbx_strand_id
1 'polypeptide(L)'
;MRRSLLVVGALFALLGQGCSAPMFRIVDGSDAASYVEERPIGSSLEALRFRGGVCSGEDLRPETARLDANHLVTFLDRQRIDARVERPRADLVYLNVTGVGTDRPVRLRVAVLESADAAAAELAKAIRQHGSGSWGVHRSNLAVLGPIGSAEDDLIFAAKTKLACWGVFTVSDGDDLFVVEGAYREL
;
A
#
# COMPACT_ATOMS: atom_id res chain seq x y z
N MET A 1 31.91 -54.87 -33.95
CA MET A 1 32.33 -54.02 -32.81
C MET A 1 31.60 -52.69 -32.91
N ARG A 2 30.52 -52.49 -32.14
CA ARG A 2 29.79 -51.21 -32.05
C ARG A 2 29.82 -50.77 -30.58
N ARG A 3 30.56 -49.70 -30.29
CA ARG A 3 30.59 -49.04 -28.98
C ARG A 3 29.57 -47.90 -29.01
N SER A 4 28.49 -48.04 -28.25
CA SER A 4 27.54 -46.96 -28.00
C SER A 4 28.07 -46.11 -26.85
N LEU A 5 28.44 -44.86 -27.14
CA LEU A 5 28.66 -43.81 -26.14
C LEU A 5 27.30 -43.36 -25.59
N LEU A 6 27.10 -43.50 -24.29
CA LEU A 6 26.01 -42.86 -23.55
C LEU A 6 26.53 -41.51 -23.04
N VAL A 7 26.05 -40.43 -23.65
CA VAL A 7 26.29 -39.05 -23.21
C VAL A 7 25.39 -38.77 -22.01
N VAL A 8 25.99 -38.52 -20.85
CA VAL A 8 25.31 -38.06 -19.64
C VAL A 8 24.93 -36.59 -19.83
N GLY A 9 23.66 -36.32 -20.09
CA GLY A 9 23.10 -34.98 -20.16
C GLY A 9 22.96 -34.39 -18.76
N ALA A 10 23.73 -33.32 -18.48
CA ALA A 10 23.61 -32.54 -17.25
C ALA A 10 22.29 -31.75 -17.25
N LEU A 11 21.45 -32.04 -16.25
CA LEU A 11 20.20 -31.34 -15.99
C LEU A 11 20.53 -29.96 -15.38
N PHE A 12 20.42 -28.89 -16.16
CA PHE A 12 20.47 -27.52 -15.65
C PHE A 12 19.19 -27.23 -14.85
N ALA A 13 19.32 -27.18 -13.52
CA ALA A 13 18.26 -26.68 -12.65
C ALA A 13 18.21 -25.14 -12.74
N LEU A 14 17.30 -24.63 -13.56
CA LEU A 14 16.89 -23.23 -13.56
C LEU A 14 16.11 -22.97 -12.26
N LEU A 15 16.80 -22.48 -11.24
CA LEU A 15 16.16 -21.81 -10.10
C LEU A 15 15.55 -20.51 -10.62
N GLY A 16 14.27 -20.57 -11.01
CA GLY A 16 13.48 -19.39 -11.31
C GLY A 16 13.33 -18.57 -10.04
N GLN A 17 14.08 -17.47 -9.92
CA GLN A 17 13.71 -16.37 -9.04
C GLN A 17 12.36 -15.87 -9.54
N GLY A 18 11.31 -16.18 -8.79
CA GLY A 18 9.97 -15.65 -9.03
C GLY A 18 10.00 -14.15 -8.75
N CYS A 19 10.36 -13.35 -9.75
CA CYS A 19 10.12 -11.92 -9.74
C CYS A 19 8.60 -11.72 -9.75
N SER A 20 7.98 -11.59 -8.58
CA SER A 20 6.63 -11.07 -8.47
C SER A 20 6.65 -9.64 -9.01
N ALA A 21 6.17 -9.47 -10.24
CA ALA A 21 6.01 -8.15 -10.82
C ALA A 21 5.05 -7.31 -9.95
N PRO A 22 5.26 -5.99 -9.83
CA PRO A 22 4.36 -5.14 -9.07
C PRO A 22 2.94 -5.26 -9.64
N MET A 23 1.97 -5.36 -8.74
CA MET A 23 0.56 -5.56 -9.06
C MET A 23 -0.13 -4.27 -9.52
N PHE A 24 0.50 -3.11 -9.31
CA PHE A 24 0.10 -1.83 -9.88
C PHE A 24 1.33 -0.97 -10.19
N ARG A 25 1.14 0.07 -11.00
CA ARG A 25 2.18 1.04 -11.34
C ARG A 25 1.57 2.41 -11.64
N ILE A 26 2.23 3.49 -11.23
CA ILE A 26 1.94 4.85 -11.67
C ILE A 26 2.57 5.09 -13.05
N VAL A 27 1.77 5.53 -14.01
CA VAL A 27 2.16 5.64 -15.44
C VAL A 27 1.96 7.04 -16.02
N ASP A 28 1.58 8.02 -15.20
CA ASP A 28 1.32 9.40 -15.65
C ASP A 28 2.52 10.35 -15.49
N GLY A 29 3.70 9.81 -15.18
CA GLY A 29 4.94 10.59 -15.03
C GLY A 29 5.07 11.32 -13.69
N SER A 30 4.20 11.04 -12.72
CA SER A 30 4.36 11.53 -11.34
C SER A 30 5.66 11.01 -10.72
N ASP A 31 6.26 11.83 -9.83
CA ASP A 31 7.51 11.53 -9.11
C ASP A 31 7.26 11.65 -7.60
N ALA A 32 7.69 10.64 -6.82
CA ALA A 32 7.57 10.64 -5.37
C ALA A 32 8.25 11.84 -4.71
N ALA A 33 9.36 12.34 -5.26
CA ALA A 33 10.10 13.49 -4.73
C ALA A 33 9.26 14.80 -4.70
N SER A 34 8.18 14.86 -5.49
CA SER A 34 7.20 15.95 -5.46
C SER A 34 6.30 15.92 -4.22
N TYR A 35 6.18 14.78 -3.55
CA TYR A 35 5.25 14.55 -2.45
C TYR A 35 5.94 14.29 -1.12
N VAL A 36 7.15 13.74 -1.13
CA VAL A 36 7.92 13.45 0.08
C VAL A 36 9.18 14.28 0.18
N GLU A 37 9.71 14.38 1.39
CA GLU A 37 11.02 14.95 1.67
C GLU A 37 11.77 14.08 2.68
N GLU A 38 13.08 14.00 2.51
CA GLU A 38 13.97 13.30 3.42
C GLU A 38 14.24 14.15 4.66
N ARG A 39 14.13 13.53 5.83
CA ARG A 39 14.57 14.08 7.10
C ARG A 39 16.06 13.78 7.29
N PRO A 40 16.78 14.60 8.07
CA PRO A 40 18.21 14.37 8.35
C PRO A 40 18.51 13.13 9.20
N ILE A 41 17.49 12.38 9.62
CA ILE A 41 17.56 11.29 10.61
C ILE A 41 16.76 10.10 10.08
N GLY A 42 17.37 8.91 10.09
CA GLY A 42 16.76 7.64 9.63
C GLY A 42 17.49 7.03 8.43
N SER A 43 17.14 5.77 8.09
CA SER A 43 17.50 5.15 6.80
C SER A 43 16.40 5.39 5.76
N SER A 44 16.73 5.26 4.46
CA SER A 44 15.86 5.45 3.27
C SER A 44 14.41 5.86 3.56
N LEU A 45 13.51 4.92 3.86
CA LEU A 45 12.08 5.16 4.07
C LEU A 45 11.72 5.71 5.45
N GLU A 46 12.48 5.39 6.51
CA GLU A 46 12.29 5.93 7.86
C GLU A 46 12.55 7.45 7.90
N ALA A 47 13.47 7.89 7.06
CA ALA A 47 13.79 9.30 6.88
C ALA A 47 12.69 10.05 6.12
N LEU A 48 11.80 9.38 5.39
CA LEU A 48 10.80 10.07 4.58
C LEU A 48 9.64 10.62 5.43
N ARG A 49 9.18 11.80 5.05
CA ARG A 49 7.88 12.35 5.46
C ARG A 49 7.16 12.93 4.26
N PHE A 50 5.82 12.94 4.30
CA PHE A 50 5.05 13.69 3.31
C PHE A 50 5.27 15.20 3.52
N ARG A 51 5.43 15.93 2.41
CA ARG A 51 5.54 17.40 2.44
C ARG A 51 4.26 18.00 3.01
N GLY A 52 4.39 19.09 3.78
CA GLY A 52 3.24 19.71 4.47
C GLY A 52 2.08 20.14 3.57
N GLY A 53 2.34 20.41 2.28
CA GLY A 53 1.30 20.75 1.30
C GLY A 53 0.34 19.61 0.97
N VAL A 54 0.76 18.34 1.10
CA VAL A 54 0.01 17.15 0.65
C VAL A 54 -1.34 17.03 1.38
N CYS A 55 -1.37 17.32 2.67
CA CYS A 55 -2.57 17.17 3.50
C CYS A 55 -3.36 18.48 3.70
N SER A 56 -3.10 19.49 2.86
CA SER A 56 -3.79 20.77 2.96
C SER A 56 -5.30 20.61 2.76
N GLY A 57 -6.07 21.12 3.72
CA GLY A 57 -7.54 21.09 3.68
C GLY A 57 -8.18 19.80 4.22
N GLU A 58 -7.40 18.84 4.72
CA GLU A 58 -7.94 17.62 5.33
C GLU A 58 -8.19 17.77 6.85
N ASP A 59 -9.16 17.01 7.36
CA ASP A 59 -9.38 16.88 8.81
C ASP A 59 -8.43 15.81 9.38
N LEU A 60 -7.44 16.28 10.12
CA LEU A 60 -6.35 15.47 10.66
C LEU A 60 -6.59 15.04 12.12
N ARG A 61 -7.75 15.36 12.69
CA ARG A 61 -8.08 14.97 14.05
C ARG A 61 -8.22 13.44 14.11
N PRO A 62 -7.73 12.81 15.18
CA PRO A 62 -7.91 11.38 15.37
C PRO A 62 -9.39 10.98 15.33
N GLU A 63 -9.66 9.86 14.68
CA GLU A 63 -11.01 9.36 14.51
C GLU A 63 -11.43 8.49 15.70
N THR A 64 -12.52 8.88 16.36
CA THR A 64 -13.09 8.11 17.47
C THR A 64 -14.33 7.32 17.08
N ALA A 65 -14.92 7.63 15.91
CA ALA A 65 -16.06 6.88 15.41
C ALA A 65 -15.62 5.54 14.81
N ARG A 66 -16.54 4.56 14.85
CA ARG A 66 -16.38 3.31 14.12
C ARG A 66 -16.61 3.58 12.63
N LEU A 67 -15.65 3.20 11.80
CA LEU A 67 -15.68 3.37 10.36
C LEU A 67 -16.01 2.05 9.63
N ASP A 68 -16.45 2.20 8.39
CA ASP A 68 -16.63 1.12 7.41
C ASP A 68 -16.08 1.53 6.03
N ALA A 69 -16.14 0.62 5.05
CA ALA A 69 -15.65 0.88 3.70
C ALA A 69 -16.31 2.09 3.00
N ASN A 70 -17.55 2.45 3.35
CA ASN A 70 -18.23 3.59 2.73
C ASN A 70 -17.67 4.93 3.21
N HIS A 71 -17.10 4.99 4.42
CA HIS A 71 -16.38 6.17 4.90
C HIS A 71 -15.14 6.44 4.04
N LEU A 72 -14.42 5.38 3.66
CA LEU A 72 -13.29 5.47 2.74
C LEU A 72 -13.72 5.88 1.33
N VAL A 73 -14.83 5.34 0.81
CA VAL A 73 -15.40 5.77 -0.49
C VAL A 73 -15.73 7.25 -0.46
N THR A 74 -16.43 7.71 0.59
CA THR A 74 -16.81 9.12 0.78
C THR A 74 -15.57 10.01 0.86
N PHE A 75 -14.51 9.55 1.54
CA PHE A 75 -13.25 10.27 1.57
C PHE A 75 -12.64 10.45 0.18
N LEU A 76 -12.54 9.38 -0.61
CA LEU A 76 -11.98 9.42 -1.97
C LEU A 76 -12.85 10.25 -2.94
N ASP A 77 -14.17 10.16 -2.82
CA ASP A 77 -15.11 10.95 -3.63
C ASP A 77 -14.93 12.46 -3.43
N ARG A 78 -14.67 12.92 -2.19
CA ARG A 78 -14.34 14.33 -1.92
C ARG A 78 -13.06 14.80 -2.61
N GLN A 79 -12.13 13.88 -2.88
CA GLN A 79 -10.92 14.13 -3.66
C GLN A 79 -11.15 14.01 -5.18
N ARG A 80 -12.40 13.76 -5.61
CA ARG A 80 -12.79 13.45 -6.99
C ARG A 80 -12.11 12.21 -7.54
N ILE A 81 -11.94 11.20 -6.68
CA ILE A 81 -11.32 9.93 -7.03
C ILE A 81 -12.39 8.85 -7.10
N ASP A 82 -12.51 8.24 -8.27
CA ASP A 82 -13.46 7.17 -8.50
C ASP A 82 -13.06 5.92 -7.73
N ALA A 83 -13.90 5.49 -6.80
CA ALA A 83 -13.69 4.28 -6.01
C ALA A 83 -14.97 3.44 -5.97
N ARG A 84 -14.86 2.13 -6.23
CA ARG A 84 -15.99 1.20 -6.26
C ARG A 84 -15.79 0.05 -5.30
N VAL A 85 -16.77 -0.15 -4.41
CA VAL A 85 -16.78 -1.28 -3.48
C VAL A 85 -17.16 -2.56 -4.23
N GLU A 86 -16.37 -3.60 -4.04
CA GLU A 86 -16.63 -4.96 -4.51
C GLU A 86 -16.64 -5.89 -3.29
N ARG A 87 -17.69 -6.71 -3.15
CA ARG A 87 -17.82 -7.68 -2.05
C ARG A 87 -17.95 -9.09 -2.61
N PRO A 88 -16.83 -9.76 -2.93
CA PRO A 88 -16.89 -11.12 -3.46
C PRO A 88 -17.46 -12.12 -2.45
N ARG A 89 -17.30 -11.84 -1.15
CA ARG A 89 -17.83 -12.62 -0.04
C ARG A 89 -18.22 -11.70 1.12
N ALA A 90 -18.99 -12.20 2.08
CA ALA A 90 -19.45 -11.41 3.23
C ALA A 90 -18.28 -10.89 4.10
N ASP A 91 -17.19 -11.66 4.16
CA ASP A 91 -15.99 -11.39 4.96
C ASP A 91 -14.89 -10.65 4.19
N LEU A 92 -15.11 -10.34 2.90
CA LEU A 92 -14.09 -9.81 2.01
C LEU A 92 -14.60 -8.58 1.27
N VAL A 93 -14.00 -7.44 1.58
CA VAL A 93 -14.30 -6.16 0.93
C VAL A 93 -13.08 -5.69 0.17
N TYR A 94 -13.28 -5.38 -1.10
CA TYR A 94 -12.32 -4.68 -1.93
C TYR A 94 -12.84 -3.29 -2.30
N LEU A 95 -11.94 -2.34 -2.42
CA LEU A 95 -12.18 -1.04 -3.00
C LEU A 95 -11.30 -0.88 -4.24
N ASN A 96 -11.92 -0.84 -5.41
CA ASN A 96 -11.21 -0.63 -6.67
C ASN A 96 -11.15 0.88 -6.96
N VAL A 97 -9.95 1.44 -6.92
CA VAL A 97 -9.68 2.87 -7.14
C VAL A 97 -9.18 3.10 -8.56
N THR A 98 -9.75 4.09 -9.25
CA THR A 98 -9.42 4.43 -10.64
C THR A 98 -9.17 5.93 -10.81
N GLY A 99 -8.58 6.33 -11.93
CA GLY A 99 -8.39 7.75 -12.26
C GLY A 99 -7.22 8.43 -11.54
N VAL A 100 -6.32 7.66 -10.94
CA VAL A 100 -5.19 8.16 -10.14
C VAL A 100 -3.83 8.07 -10.86
N GLY A 101 -3.85 7.97 -12.19
CA GLY A 101 -2.63 7.87 -13.01
C GLY A 101 -2.03 6.46 -13.07
N THR A 102 -2.82 5.42 -12.82
CA THR A 102 -2.42 4.00 -12.92
C THR A 102 -2.91 3.37 -14.22
N ASP A 103 -2.20 2.35 -14.70
CA ASP A 103 -2.57 1.58 -15.91
C ASP A 103 -3.83 0.73 -15.71
N ARG A 104 -4.07 0.31 -14.47
CA ARG A 104 -5.18 -0.55 -14.04
C ARG A 104 -5.77 -0.05 -12.72
N PRO A 105 -7.00 -0.44 -12.37
CA PRO A 105 -7.58 -0.12 -11.07
C PRO A 105 -6.71 -0.65 -9.92
N VAL A 106 -6.45 0.19 -8.91
CA VAL A 106 -5.74 -0.22 -7.69
C VAL A 106 -6.75 -0.84 -6.75
N ARG A 107 -6.58 -2.13 -6.47
CA ARG A 107 -7.48 -2.90 -5.62
C ARG A 107 -7.01 -2.90 -4.18
N LEU A 108 -7.67 -2.12 -3.33
CA LEU A 108 -7.42 -2.06 -1.89
C LEU A 108 -8.25 -3.13 -1.18
N ARG A 109 -7.66 -3.91 -0.28
CA ARG A 109 -8.37 -4.86 0.58
C ARG A 109 -8.73 -4.17 1.90
N VAL A 110 -10.00 -4.14 2.24
CA VAL A 110 -10.51 -3.43 3.42
C VAL A 110 -10.96 -4.45 4.48
N ALA A 111 -10.43 -4.31 5.69
CA ALA A 111 -10.85 -5.05 6.87
C ALA A 111 -11.48 -4.07 7.89
N VAL A 112 -12.63 -4.46 8.45
CA VAL A 112 -13.33 -3.74 9.51
C VAL A 112 -13.18 -4.53 10.81
N LEU A 113 -12.43 -3.98 11.76
CA LEU A 113 -12.04 -4.66 12.99
C LEU A 113 -12.83 -4.12 14.19
N GLU A 114 -12.51 -4.62 15.38
CA GLU A 114 -13.18 -4.24 16.63
C GLU A 114 -12.70 -2.89 17.18
N SER A 115 -11.42 -2.55 16.99
CA SER A 115 -10.77 -1.36 17.54
C SER A 115 -9.63 -0.85 16.64
N ALA A 116 -9.10 0.33 16.97
CA ALA A 116 -7.93 0.90 16.31
C ALA A 116 -6.67 0.03 16.45
N ASP A 117 -6.41 -0.46 17.66
CA ASP A 117 -5.29 -1.38 17.91
C ASP A 117 -5.39 -2.66 17.09
N ALA A 118 -6.60 -3.23 16.97
CA ALA A 118 -6.84 -4.42 16.17
C ALA A 118 -6.61 -4.16 14.67
N ALA A 119 -7.01 -2.98 14.17
CA ALA A 119 -6.76 -2.58 12.79
C ALA A 119 -5.27 -2.37 12.52
N ALA A 120 -4.54 -1.68 13.40
CA ALA A 120 -3.10 -1.49 13.29
C ALA A 120 -2.35 -2.83 13.32
N ALA A 121 -2.70 -3.72 14.25
CA ALA A 121 -2.10 -5.05 14.37
C ALA A 121 -2.38 -5.93 13.13
N GLU A 122 -3.61 -5.94 12.63
CA GLU A 122 -3.98 -6.70 11.43
C GLU A 122 -3.28 -6.16 10.18
N LEU A 123 -3.18 -4.82 10.03
CA LEU A 123 -2.46 -4.22 8.92
C LEU A 123 -0.97 -4.59 8.96
N ALA A 124 -0.31 -4.42 10.11
CA ALA A 124 1.10 -4.75 10.27
C ALA A 124 1.37 -6.23 10.00
N LYS A 125 0.46 -7.12 10.44
CA LYS A 125 0.52 -8.55 10.13
C LYS A 125 0.37 -8.82 8.63
N ALA A 126 -0.61 -8.19 7.98
CA ALA A 126 -0.85 -8.37 6.56
C ALA A 126 0.35 -7.89 5.71
N ILE A 127 0.92 -6.73 6.02
CA ILE A 127 2.10 -6.21 5.33
C ILE A 127 3.28 -7.20 5.48
N ARG A 128 3.56 -7.69 6.69
CA ARG A 128 4.62 -8.71 6.90
C ARG A 128 4.38 -10.01 6.15
N GLN A 129 3.13 -10.47 6.06
CA GLN A 129 2.77 -11.69 5.34
C GLN A 129 2.97 -11.57 3.83
N HIS A 130 2.75 -10.38 3.28
CA HIS A 130 2.90 -10.11 1.85
C HIS A 130 4.34 -9.70 1.47
N GLY A 131 5.14 -9.23 2.43
CA GLY A 131 6.57 -8.93 2.25
C GLY A 131 6.83 -7.60 1.53
N SER A 132 8.06 -7.40 1.05
CA SER A 132 8.51 -6.16 0.41
C SER A 132 7.55 -5.65 -0.69
N GLY A 133 7.36 -4.34 -0.75
CA GLY A 133 6.38 -3.68 -1.63
C GLY A 133 4.94 -3.73 -1.11
N SER A 134 4.71 -4.25 0.09
CA SER A 134 3.40 -4.19 0.74
C SER A 134 3.23 -2.89 1.52
N TRP A 135 2.03 -2.35 1.50
CA TRP A 135 1.71 -1.10 2.17
C TRP A 135 0.24 -1.04 2.53
N GLY A 136 -0.13 -0.04 3.32
CA GLY A 136 -1.51 0.26 3.57
C GLY A 136 -1.71 1.43 4.50
N VAL A 137 -2.96 1.65 4.87
CA VAL A 137 -3.36 2.66 5.85
C VAL A 137 -4.28 2.07 6.89
N HIS A 138 -4.17 2.52 8.12
CA HIS A 138 -5.21 2.28 9.12
C HIS A 138 -5.76 3.61 9.65
N ARG A 139 -7.05 3.62 9.97
CA ARG A 139 -7.76 4.74 10.60
C ARG A 139 -8.89 4.18 11.46
N SER A 140 -8.93 4.50 12.76
CA SER A 140 -9.86 3.87 13.69
C SER A 140 -9.85 2.35 13.50
N ASN A 141 -11.00 1.68 13.53
CA ASN A 141 -11.14 0.24 13.35
C ASN A 141 -10.99 -0.26 11.90
N LEU A 142 -10.56 0.57 10.94
CA LEU A 142 -10.32 0.15 9.55
C LEU A 142 -8.85 -0.10 9.28
N ALA A 143 -8.56 -1.25 8.68
CA ALA A 143 -7.28 -1.56 8.05
C ALA A 143 -7.46 -1.70 6.53
N VAL A 144 -6.63 -1.02 5.75
CA VAL A 144 -6.70 -0.99 4.29
C VAL A 144 -5.34 -1.40 3.75
N LEU A 145 -5.27 -2.57 3.12
CA LEU A 145 -4.06 -3.11 2.51
C LEU A 145 -4.05 -2.77 1.02
N GLY A 146 -2.97 -2.15 0.55
CA GLY A 146 -2.71 -1.91 -0.86
C GLY A 146 -2.19 -3.16 -1.59
N PRO A 147 -2.26 -3.20 -2.93
CA PRO A 147 -1.60 -4.23 -3.72
C PRO A 147 -0.08 -4.06 -3.65
N ILE A 148 0.66 -5.15 -3.86
CA ILE A 148 2.13 -5.12 -3.87
C ILE A 148 2.62 -4.19 -4.99
N GLY A 149 3.42 -3.18 -4.64
CA GLY A 149 3.97 -2.17 -5.54
C GLY A 149 5.46 -1.93 -5.33
N SER A 150 5.96 -0.83 -5.91
CA SER A 150 7.25 -0.27 -5.54
C SER A 150 7.03 0.82 -4.48
N ALA A 151 7.99 1.05 -3.59
CA ALA A 151 7.87 2.10 -2.57
C ALA A 151 7.58 3.48 -3.20
N GLU A 152 8.13 3.76 -4.38
CA GLU A 152 7.85 4.97 -5.15
C GLU A 152 6.38 5.06 -5.58
N ASP A 153 5.84 4.01 -6.22
CA ASP A 153 4.45 3.95 -6.65
C ASP A 153 3.48 4.06 -5.45
N ASP A 154 3.82 3.41 -4.33
CA ASP A 154 3.04 3.39 -3.10
C ASP A 154 2.94 4.81 -2.49
N LEU A 155 4.06 5.51 -2.40
CA LEU A 155 4.12 6.90 -1.91
C LEU A 155 3.34 7.86 -2.81
N ILE A 156 3.51 7.75 -4.13
CA ILE A 156 2.79 8.59 -5.09
C ILE A 156 1.29 8.32 -4.99
N PHE A 157 0.87 7.05 -4.94
CA PHE A 157 -0.53 6.69 -4.81
C PHE A 157 -1.12 7.24 -3.52
N ALA A 158 -0.44 7.04 -2.38
CA ALA A 158 -0.91 7.51 -1.08
C ALA A 158 -1.00 9.03 -1.00
N ALA A 159 -0.09 9.77 -1.65
CA ALA A 159 -0.14 11.23 -1.73
C ALA A 159 -1.29 11.72 -2.61
N LYS A 160 -1.43 11.19 -3.83
CA LYS A 160 -2.47 11.61 -4.79
C LYS A 160 -3.87 11.30 -4.30
N THR A 161 -4.03 10.16 -3.63
CA THR A 161 -5.29 9.78 -2.99
C THR A 161 -5.50 10.43 -1.63
N LYS A 162 -4.48 11.12 -1.10
CA LYS A 162 -4.42 11.63 0.28
C LYS A 162 -4.69 10.57 1.36
N LEU A 163 -4.50 9.28 1.05
CA LEU A 163 -4.64 8.21 2.04
C LEU A 163 -3.66 8.39 3.21
N ALA A 164 -2.47 8.93 2.95
CA ALA A 164 -1.50 9.29 3.99
C ALA A 164 -1.95 10.44 4.91
N CYS A 165 -2.99 11.18 4.51
CA CYS A 165 -3.63 12.23 5.31
C CYS A 165 -4.92 11.74 5.98
N TRP A 166 -5.48 10.64 5.48
CA TRP A 166 -6.68 10.04 6.02
C TRP A 166 -6.37 9.14 7.20
N GLY A 167 -5.30 8.34 7.10
CA GLY A 167 -4.90 7.38 8.14
C GLY A 167 -3.40 7.33 8.32
N VAL A 168 -2.96 6.48 9.25
CA VAL A 168 -1.54 6.18 9.45
C VAL A 168 -1.09 5.29 8.28
N PHE A 169 -0.18 5.82 7.46
CA PHE A 169 0.37 5.11 6.31
C PHE A 169 1.61 4.30 6.71
N THR A 170 1.59 3.02 6.34
CA THR A 170 2.65 2.07 6.64
C THR A 170 3.08 1.36 5.37
N VAL A 171 4.37 1.23 5.15
CA VAL A 171 4.99 0.54 4.01
C VAL A 171 6.09 -0.39 4.50
N SER A 172 6.29 -1.52 3.82
CA SER A 172 7.43 -2.40 4.04
C SER A 172 8.57 -2.11 3.09
N ASP A 173 9.79 -2.14 3.60
CA ASP A 173 11.02 -2.26 2.81
C ASP A 173 11.90 -3.34 3.43
N GLY A 174 12.23 -4.37 2.64
CA GLY A 174 12.83 -5.60 3.16
C GLY A 174 11.93 -6.30 4.18
N ASP A 175 12.50 -6.57 5.36
CA ASP A 175 11.81 -7.22 6.50
C ASP A 175 11.22 -6.21 7.50
N ASP A 176 11.45 -4.91 7.28
CA ASP A 176 11.08 -3.85 8.18
C ASP A 176 9.78 -3.15 7.76
N LEU A 177 9.09 -2.56 8.75
CA LEU A 177 7.87 -1.77 8.57
C LEU A 177 8.16 -0.32 8.94
N PHE A 178 7.81 0.58 8.03
CA PHE A 178 8.01 2.01 8.22
C PHE A 178 6.67 2.72 8.20
N VAL A 179 6.42 3.51 9.24
CA VAL A 179 5.36 4.52 9.22
C VAL A 179 5.94 5.76 8.57
N VAL A 180 5.53 6.07 7.35
CA VAL A 180 5.96 7.31 6.69
C VAL A 180 5.14 8.43 7.30
N GLU A 181 5.82 9.42 7.87
CA GLU A 181 5.15 10.47 8.62
C GLU A 181 4.25 11.29 7.69
N GLY A 182 2.94 11.07 7.83
CA GLY A 182 1.88 11.89 7.28
C GLY A 182 1.39 12.92 8.29
N ALA A 183 0.27 13.57 7.98
CA ALA A 183 -0.29 14.59 8.85
C ALA A 183 -1.33 14.01 9.85
N TYR A 184 -1.91 12.85 9.55
CA TYR A 184 -2.83 12.15 10.47
C TYR A 184 -2.06 11.33 11.51
N ARG A 185 -2.60 11.28 12.73
CA ARG A 185 -2.09 10.47 13.84
C ARG A 185 -3.25 9.80 14.55
N GLU A 186 -3.06 8.56 14.98
CA GLU A 186 -3.98 7.89 15.92
C GLU A 186 -3.71 8.33 17.37
N LEU A 187 -4.71 8.15 18.24
CA LEU A 187 -4.61 8.38 19.69
C LEU A 187 -3.86 7.26 20.42
#